data_AF-A0A967RJI7-F1
#
_entry.id   AF-A0A967RJI7-F1
#
_cell.length_a   1.000
_cell.length_b   1.000
_cell.length_c   1.000
_cell.angle_alpha   90.00
_cell.angle_beta   90.00
_cell.angle_gamma   90.00
#
_symmetry.space_group_name_H-M   'P 1'
#
loop_
_entity.id
_entity.type
_entity.pdbx_description
1 polymer ?
#
loop_
_entity_poly.entity_id
_entity_poly.type
_entity_poly.pdbx_seq_one_letter_code
_entity_poly.pdbx_strand_id
1 'polypeptide(L)'
;MSDLITIFVIVVAGAIIFVFLRPKPVFVIVIRAGKIKGYRGKIPRGFREDCEHLVSELNLKRGTIKGVRKAGKVRLRFSFLIPKSCHQRFRNTWHFHV
;
A
#
# COMPACT_ATOMS: atom_id res chain seq x y z
N MET A 1 32.48 -17.30 17.51
CA MET A 1 31.19 -17.99 17.24
C MET A 1 30.03 -17.29 17.95
N SER A 2 30.23 -16.86 19.20
CA SER A 2 29.32 -15.99 19.97
C SER A 2 28.93 -14.69 19.24
N ASP A 3 29.87 -14.00 18.59
CA ASP A 3 29.58 -12.70 17.96
C ASP A 3 28.63 -12.80 16.76
N LEU A 4 28.74 -13.87 15.99
CA LEU A 4 27.86 -14.14 14.84
C LEU A 4 26.42 -14.41 15.31
N ILE A 5 26.27 -15.16 16.41
CA ILE A 5 24.97 -15.45 17.03
C ILE A 5 24.33 -14.16 17.55
N THR A 6 25.11 -13.32 18.25
CA THR A 6 24.63 -12.03 18.76
C THR A 6 24.15 -11.10 17.65
N ILE A 7 24.94 -10.95 16.57
CA ILE A 7 24.55 -10.14 15.41
C ILE A 7 23.26 -10.68 14.78
N PHE A 8 23.15 -12.00 14.60
CA PHE A 8 21.97 -12.63 14.04
C PHE A 8 20.72 -12.35 14.88
N VAL A 9 20.81 -12.48 16.20
CA VAL A 9 19.71 -12.20 17.13
C VAL A 9 19.25 -10.75 17.04
N ILE A 10 20.19 -9.79 16.99
CA ILE A 10 19.86 -8.36 16.86
C ILE A 10 19.13 -8.07 15.54
N VAL A 11 19.61 -8.64 14.42
CA VAL A 11 18.99 -8.44 13.11
C VAL A 11 17.57 -9.03 13.07
N VAL A 12 17.39 -10.23 13.61
CA VAL A 12 16.07 -10.88 13.66
C VAL A 12 15.11 -10.12 14.57
N ALA A 13 15.56 -9.73 15.77
CA ALA A 13 14.74 -8.94 16.70
C ALA A 13 14.34 -7.59 16.08
N GLY A 14 15.29 -6.90 15.43
CA GLY A 14 15.03 -5.66 14.71
C GLY A 14 14.04 -5.84 13.56
N ALA A 15 14.15 -6.92 12.78
CA ALA A 15 13.22 -7.25 11.70
C ALA A 15 11.80 -7.54 12.24
N ILE A 16 11.68 -8.27 13.35
CA ILE A 16 10.40 -8.56 13.99
C ILE A 16 9.74 -7.27 14.46
N ILE A 17 10.46 -6.45 15.24
CA ILE A 17 9.96 -5.16 15.74
C ILE A 17 9.51 -4.26 14.57
N PHE A 18 10.31 -4.22 13.50
CA PHE A 18 9.98 -3.44 12.31
C PHE A 18 8.71 -3.91 11.59
N VAL A 19 8.42 -5.21 11.58
CA VAL A 19 7.18 -5.76 11.03
C VAL A 19 5.99 -5.38 11.91
N PHE A 20 6.12 -5.48 13.23
CA PHE A 20 5.04 -5.16 14.18
C PHE A 20 4.70 -3.68 14.25
N LEU A 21 5.68 -2.79 14.07
CA LEU A 21 5.46 -1.33 14.05
C LEU A 21 4.79 -0.82 12.77
N ARG A 22 4.56 -1.68 11.76
CA ARG A 22 3.91 -1.25 10.52
C ARG A 22 2.45 -0.90 10.79
N PRO A 23 2.01 0.35 10.52
CA PRO A 23 0.63 0.74 10.75
C PRO A 23 -0.31 -0.16 9.94
N LYS A 24 -1.31 -0.75 10.61
CA LYS A 24 -2.33 -1.57 9.96
C LYS A 24 -3.06 -0.71 8.93
N PRO A 25 -3.17 -1.17 7.67
CA PRO A 25 -3.86 -0.41 6.65
C PRO A 25 -5.37 -0.37 6.96
N VAL A 26 -5.97 0.82 6.84
CA VAL A 26 -7.41 1.05 6.89
C VAL A 26 -8.09 0.33 5.73
N PHE A 27 -7.44 0.32 4.57
CA PHE A 27 -7.88 -0.45 3.42
C PHE A 27 -6.71 -0.90 2.54
N VAL A 28 -6.97 -1.93 1.72
CA VAL A 28 -6.02 -2.48 0.75
C VAL A 28 -6.74 -2.74 -0.58
N ILE A 29 -6.10 -2.33 -1.67
CA ILE A 29 -6.50 -2.60 -3.05
C ILE A 29 -5.40 -3.43 -3.70
N VAL A 30 -5.75 -4.58 -4.25
CA VAL A 30 -4.80 -5.51 -4.88
C VAL A 30 -5.02 -5.54 -6.39
N ILE A 31 -3.98 -5.19 -7.14
CA ILE A 31 -3.96 -5.21 -8.60
C ILE A 31 -3.22 -6.46 -9.06
N ARG A 32 -3.84 -7.28 -9.90
CA ARG A 32 -3.20 -8.42 -10.58
C ARG A 32 -3.78 -8.61 -11.98
N ALA A 33 -2.90 -8.92 -12.92
CA ALA A 33 -3.25 -9.16 -14.33
C ALA A 33 -4.04 -7.97 -14.93
N GLY A 34 -3.62 -6.74 -14.63
CA GLY A 34 -4.24 -5.53 -15.20
C GLY A 34 -5.59 -5.15 -14.61
N LYS A 35 -6.05 -5.84 -13.55
CA LYS A 35 -7.35 -5.61 -12.92
C LYS A 35 -7.23 -5.56 -11.41
N ILE A 36 -8.18 -4.89 -10.75
CA ILE A 36 -8.31 -4.99 -9.30
C ILE A 36 -8.95 -6.34 -8.97
N LYS A 37 -8.27 -7.13 -8.13
CA LYS A 37 -8.69 -8.47 -7.72
C LYS A 37 -9.31 -8.52 -6.33
N GLY A 38 -9.18 -7.44 -5.55
CA GLY A 38 -9.74 -7.44 -4.22
C GLY A 38 -9.58 -6.12 -3.50
N TYR A 39 -10.53 -5.92 -2.60
CA TYR A 39 -10.60 -4.81 -1.66
C TYR A 39 -10.66 -5.38 -0.25
N ARG A 40 -9.97 -4.74 0.69
CA ARG A 40 -10.14 -4.98 2.13
C ARG A 40 -10.34 -3.64 2.81
N GLY A 41 -11.19 -3.61 3.85
CA GLY A 41 -11.45 -2.42 4.65
C GLY A 41 -12.45 -1.45 4.01
N LYS A 42 -12.66 -0.31 4.66
CA LYS A 42 -13.63 0.70 4.22
C LYS A 42 -12.99 1.61 3.16
N ILE A 43 -13.59 1.62 1.97
CA ILE A 43 -13.14 2.41 0.82
C ILE A 43 -14.35 3.19 0.30
N PRO A 44 -14.24 4.51 0.08
CA PRO A 44 -15.28 5.27 -0.61
C PRO A 44 -15.59 4.67 -1.99
N ARG A 45 -16.87 4.58 -2.34
CA ARG A 45 -17.31 3.96 -3.60
C ARG A 45 -16.72 4.67 -4.83
N GLY A 46 -16.77 6.00 -4.88
CA GLY A 46 -16.22 6.75 -6.01
C GLY A 46 -14.72 6.54 -6.17
N PHE A 47 -13.96 6.50 -5.06
CA PHE A 47 -12.53 6.19 -5.12
C PHE A 47 -12.25 4.78 -5.65
N ARG A 48 -13.14 3.82 -5.36
CA ARG A 48 -13.02 2.44 -5.86
C ARG A 48 -13.16 2.41 -7.38
N GLU A 49 -14.20 3.06 -7.90
CA GLU A 49 -14.50 3.11 -9.34
C GLU A 49 -13.37 3.82 -10.09
N ASP A 50 -12.94 4.99 -9.61
CA ASP A 50 -11.81 5.71 -10.22
C ASP A 50 -10.49 4.93 -10.18
N CYS A 51 -10.26 4.11 -9.15
CA CYS A 51 -9.11 3.23 -9.11
C CYS A 51 -9.15 2.17 -10.22
N GLU A 52 -10.33 1.63 -10.54
CA GLU A 52 -10.49 0.68 -11.66
C GLU A 52 -10.15 1.37 -12.99
N HIS A 53 -10.66 2.59 -13.19
CA HIS A 53 -10.35 3.41 -14.36
C HIS A 53 -8.84 3.70 -14.47
N LEU A 54 -8.20 4.19 -13.40
CA LEU A 54 -6.76 4.49 -13.39
C LEU A 54 -5.89 3.26 -13.63
N VAL A 55 -6.26 2.09 -13.09
CA VAL A 55 -5.51 0.85 -13.31
C VAL A 55 -5.52 0.45 -14.77
N SER A 56 -6.66 0.59 -15.44
CA SER A 56 -6.80 0.33 -16.88
C SER A 56 -6.03 1.37 -17.71
N GLU A 57 -6.27 2.65 -17.44
CA GLU A 57 -5.67 3.78 -18.17
C GLU A 57 -4.14 3.80 -18.08
N LEU A 58 -3.59 3.53 -16.89
CA LEU A 58 -2.15 3.49 -16.64
C LEU A 58 -1.52 2.12 -16.96
N ASN A 59 -2.31 1.18 -17.49
CA ASN A 59 -1.89 -0.18 -17.87
C ASN A 59 -1.16 -0.93 -16.73
N LEU A 60 -1.59 -0.74 -15.48
CA LEU A 60 -0.94 -1.29 -14.30
C LEU A 60 -1.19 -2.79 -14.18
N LYS A 61 -0.16 -3.60 -14.42
CA LYS A 61 -0.30 -5.06 -14.40
C LYS A 61 -0.43 -5.64 -13.00
N ARG A 62 0.33 -5.13 -12.03
CA ARG A 62 0.41 -5.65 -10.67
C ARG A 62 0.71 -4.52 -9.68
N GLY A 63 0.28 -4.70 -8.44
CA GLY A 63 0.62 -3.79 -7.35
C GLY A 63 -0.38 -3.82 -6.21
N THR A 64 -0.05 -3.11 -5.15
CA THR A 64 -0.91 -2.96 -3.97
C THR A 64 -0.96 -1.50 -3.57
N ILE A 65 -2.17 -0.97 -3.39
CA ILE A 65 -2.42 0.36 -2.84
C ILE A 65 -3.00 0.16 -1.44
N LYS A 66 -2.45 0.85 -0.45
CA LYS A 66 -2.87 0.76 0.95
C LYS A 66 -3.24 2.15 1.46
N GLY A 67 -4.39 2.30 2.08
CA GLY A 67 -4.71 3.46 2.90
C GLY A 67 -4.21 3.24 4.31
N VAL A 68 -3.29 4.07 4.81
CA VAL A 68 -2.79 4.01 6.20
C VAL A 68 -3.11 5.30 6.93
N ARG A 69 -3.60 5.18 8.16
CA ARG A 69 -3.84 6.33 9.02
C ARG A 69 -2.51 6.90 9.49
N LYS A 70 -2.26 8.19 9.23
CA LYS A 70 -1.09 8.94 9.68
C LYS A 70 -1.53 10.34 10.09
N ALA A 71 -1.33 10.70 11.36
CA ALA A 71 -1.72 12.00 11.93
C ALA A 71 -3.20 12.35 11.65
N GLY A 72 -4.12 11.48 12.03
CA GLY A 72 -5.58 11.68 11.86
C GLY A 72 -6.11 11.45 10.43
N LYS A 73 -5.29 11.63 9.39
CA LYS A 73 -5.69 11.48 7.97
C LYS A 73 -5.27 10.13 7.39
N VAL A 74 -6.01 9.63 6.42
CA VAL A 74 -5.62 8.44 5.65
C VAL A 74 -4.73 8.88 4.48
N ARG A 75 -3.54 8.28 4.38
CA ARG A 75 -2.60 8.50 3.28
C ARG A 75 -2.40 7.23 2.48
N LEU A 76 -2.27 7.37 1.16
CA LEU A 76 -1.97 6.25 0.28
C LEU A 76 -0.49 5.83 0.37
N ARG A 77 -0.27 4.51 0.39
CA ARG A 77 1.03 3.86 0.23
C ARG A 77 0.94 2.88 -0.93
N PHE A 78 1.99 2.85 -1.73
CA PHE A 78 2.07 2.04 -2.94
C PHE A 78 3.15 0.98 -2.78
N SER A 79 2.92 -0.22 -3.31
CA SER A 79 3.98 -1.21 -3.49
C SER A 79 5.00 -0.72 -4.53
N PHE A 80 6.22 -1.27 -4.49
CA PHE A 80 7.27 -0.99 -5.48
C PHE A 80 6.85 -1.30 -6.93
N LEU A 81 5.90 -2.22 -7.14
CA LEU A 81 5.36 -2.58 -8.45
C LEU A 81 4.51 -1.48 -9.10
N ILE A 82 4.14 -0.44 -8.35
CA ILE A 82 3.40 0.71 -8.90
C ILE A 82 4.42 1.84 -9.15
N PRO A 83 4.64 2.26 -10.41
CA PRO A 83 5.58 3.32 -10.75
C PRO A 83 5.28 4.62 -10.01
N LYS A 84 6.34 5.34 -9.59
CA LYS A 84 6.20 6.61 -8.85
C LYS A 84 5.43 7.67 -9.64
N SER A 85 5.56 7.67 -10.97
CA SER A 85 4.82 8.56 -11.89
C SER A 85 3.29 8.43 -11.73
N CYS A 86 2.80 7.23 -11.41
CA CYS A 86 1.37 6.98 -11.22
C CYS A 86 0.85 7.45 -9.86
N HIS A 87 1.72 7.60 -8.84
CA HIS A 87 1.29 7.79 -7.45
C HIS A 87 0.47 9.06 -7.27
N GLN A 88 0.81 10.14 -7.99
CA GLN A 88 0.12 11.42 -7.84
C GLN A 88 -1.32 11.36 -8.35
N ARG A 89 -1.61 10.63 -9.44
CA ARG A 89 -2.98 10.48 -9.96
C ARG A 89 -3.90 9.83 -8.92
N PHE A 90 -3.47 8.70 -8.34
CA PHE A 90 -4.21 8.05 -7.26
C PHE A 90 -4.41 8.94 -6.03
N ARG A 91 -3.42 9.78 -5.68
CA ARG A 91 -3.54 10.72 -4.55
C ARG A 91 -4.56 11.82 -4.83
N ASN A 92 -4.57 12.36 -6.03
CA ASN A 92 -5.53 13.38 -6.45
C ASN A 92 -6.95 12.81 -6.39
N THR A 93 -7.15 11.62 -6.96
CA THR A 93 -8.42 10.89 -6.88
C THR A 93 -8.84 10.65 -5.43
N TRP A 94 -7.92 10.21 -4.57
CA TRP A 94 -8.23 10.02 -3.15
C TRP A 94 -8.73 11.32 -2.50
N HIS A 95 -8.05 12.43 -2.75
CA HIS A 95 -8.40 13.73 -2.18
C HIS A 95 -9.79 14.23 -2.62
N PHE A 96 -10.26 13.83 -3.80
CA PHE A 96 -11.59 14.19 -4.28
C PHE A 96 -12.72 13.47 -3.52
N HIS A 97 -12.45 12.29 -2.96
CA HIS A 97 -13.46 11.43 -2.33
C HIS A 97 -13.47 11.45 -0.80
N VAL A 98 -12.59 12.21 -0.13
CA VAL A 98 -12.46 12.24 1.35
C VAL A 98 -12.29 13.61 1.98
#